data_AF-A0A2M7QS65-F1
#
_entry.id   AF-A0A2M7QS65-F1
#
_cell.length_a   1.000
_cell.length_b   1.000
_cell.length_c   1.000
_cell.angle_alpha   90.00
_cell.angle_beta   90.00
_cell.angle_gamma   90.00
#
_symmetry.space_group_name_H-M   'P 1'
#
loop_
_entity.id
_entity.type
_entity.pdbx_description
1 polymer ?
#
loop_
_entity_poly.entity_id
_entity_poly.type
_entity_poly.pdbx_seq_one_letter_code
_entity_poly.pdbx_strand_id
1 'polypeptide(L)'
;MDDMAKVKQAPQKGATHARKVRLTKQPAPTAWFAEVDGAPLPVALQQWARFGAGSNSYSDPLTLEGRGATPRSPEYFSALRDGVVVLARAHVVKDAKGEDAIKREGWIGLYRVANVEASDAGVSFDFVERLATF
;
A
#
# COMPACT_ATOMS: atom_id res chain seq x y z
N MET A 1 38.80 41.28 -4.87
CA MET A 1 37.96 41.21 -6.07
C MET A 1 38.13 39.79 -6.61
N ASP A 2 37.28 38.80 -6.36
CA ASP A 2 35.95 38.77 -5.77
C ASP A 2 35.67 37.36 -5.21
N ASP A 3 34.83 37.34 -4.19
CA ASP A 3 34.34 36.19 -3.43
C ASP A 3 33.70 35.10 -4.30
N MET A 4 34.17 33.86 -4.17
CA MET A 4 33.43 32.68 -4.62
C MET A 4 32.32 32.36 -3.60
N ALA A 5 31.11 32.82 -3.90
CA ALA A 5 29.92 32.57 -3.11
C ALA A 5 29.62 31.06 -3.01
N LYS A 6 29.71 30.53 -1.79
CA LYS A 6 29.16 29.23 -1.37
C LYS A 6 27.64 29.24 -1.56
N VAL A 7 27.13 28.48 -2.53
CA VAL A 7 25.69 28.21 -2.64
C VAL A 7 25.29 27.21 -1.56
N LYS A 8 24.79 27.72 -0.43
CA LYS A 8 24.04 26.92 0.55
C LYS A 8 22.65 26.64 -0.05
N GLN A 9 22.43 25.43 -0.55
CA GLN A 9 21.06 24.95 -0.79
C GLN A 9 20.37 24.76 0.57
N ALA A 10 19.38 25.62 0.84
CA ALA A 10 18.49 25.45 1.98
C ALA A 10 17.58 24.22 1.75
N PRO A 11 17.27 23.43 2.79
CA PRO A 11 16.28 22.36 2.67
C PRO A 11 14.91 23.02 2.43
N GLN A 12 14.28 22.71 1.28
CA GLN A 12 12.91 23.15 1.01
C GLN A 12 11.96 22.44 1.99
N LYS A 13 11.59 23.16 3.06
CA LYS A 13 10.47 22.85 3.92
C LYS A 13 9.17 22.82 3.12
N GLY A 14 8.46 21.70 3.21
CA GLY A 14 7.00 21.65 3.25
C GLY A 14 6.27 22.25 2.06
N ALA A 15 6.18 21.50 0.96
CA ALA A 15 5.09 21.67 0.02
C ALA A 15 4.19 20.42 0.12
N THR A 16 3.32 20.39 1.13
CA THR A 16 2.19 19.46 1.18
C THR A 16 1.22 19.83 0.06
N HIS A 17 1.58 19.53 -1.17
CA HIS A 17 0.60 19.43 -2.24
C HIS A 17 -0.20 18.19 -1.90
N ALA A 18 -1.40 18.38 -1.34
CA ALA A 18 -2.44 17.38 -1.41
C ALA A 18 -2.69 17.13 -2.90
N ARG A 19 -1.88 16.25 -3.52
CA ARG A 19 -2.13 15.74 -4.87
C ARG A 19 -3.56 15.21 -4.81
N LYS A 20 -4.42 15.69 -5.71
CA LYS A 20 -5.73 15.09 -5.92
C LYS A 20 -5.49 13.73 -6.56
N VAL A 21 -5.21 12.75 -5.71
CA VAL A 21 -5.02 11.36 -6.12
C VAL A 21 -6.39 10.82 -6.52
N ARG A 22 -6.56 10.46 -7.78
CA ARG A 22 -7.81 9.89 -8.29
C ARG A 22 -7.69 8.38 -8.31
N LEU A 23 -8.52 7.74 -7.49
CA LEU A 23 -8.72 6.30 -7.58
C LEU A 23 -9.73 6.02 -8.70
N THR A 24 -9.29 5.36 -9.75
CA THR A 24 -10.12 5.00 -10.90
C THR A 24 -10.74 3.63 -10.66
N LYS A 25 -12.04 3.49 -10.96
CA LYS A 25 -12.75 2.22 -10.92
C LYS A 25 -12.21 1.33 -12.05
N GLN A 26 -11.24 0.47 -11.77
CA GLN A 26 -10.98 -0.66 -12.68
C GLN A 26 -11.92 -1.83 -12.36
N PRO A 27 -12.48 -2.50 -13.39
CA PRO A 27 -13.11 -3.79 -13.24
C PRO A 27 -12.08 -4.94 -13.31
N ALA A 28 -12.07 -5.81 -12.28
CA ALA A 28 -11.56 -7.21 -12.18
C ALA A 28 -10.03 -7.49 -12.01
N PRO A 29 -9.58 -8.60 -11.37
CA PRO A 29 -10.32 -9.66 -10.64
C PRO A 29 -9.79 -9.99 -9.21
N THR A 30 -8.83 -9.25 -8.64
CA THR A 30 -8.21 -9.65 -7.35
C THR A 30 -8.07 -8.51 -6.34
N ALA A 31 -8.12 -8.85 -5.05
CA ALA A 31 -8.02 -7.88 -3.95
C ALA A 31 -6.66 -7.15 -3.85
N TRP A 32 -5.70 -7.49 -4.73
CA TRP A 32 -4.29 -7.17 -4.63
C TRP A 32 -3.86 -5.81 -5.20
N PHE A 33 -4.59 -5.25 -6.17
CA PHE A 33 -4.22 -4.00 -6.82
C PHE A 33 -5.36 -2.97 -6.85
N ALA A 34 -4.96 -1.71 -6.97
CA ALA A 34 -5.83 -0.55 -7.18
C ALA A 34 -5.22 0.33 -8.27
N GLU A 35 -6.03 0.90 -9.15
CA GLU A 35 -5.56 1.92 -10.09
C GLU A 35 -5.63 3.31 -9.43
N VAL A 36 -4.49 3.99 -9.41
CA VAL A 36 -4.30 5.30 -8.78
C VAL A 36 -3.60 6.21 -9.77
N ASP A 37 -4.27 7.27 -10.21
CA ASP A 37 -3.78 8.19 -11.25
C ASP A 37 -3.29 7.46 -12.53
N GLY A 38 -3.97 6.36 -12.89
CA GLY A 38 -3.64 5.53 -14.05
C GLY A 38 -2.52 4.49 -13.83
N ALA A 39 -1.95 4.42 -12.62
CA ALA A 39 -0.94 3.43 -12.26
C ALA A 39 -1.52 2.31 -11.38
N PRO A 40 -1.20 1.03 -11.65
CA PRO A 40 -1.57 -0.07 -10.76
C PRO A 40 -0.66 -0.07 -9.53
N LEU A 41 -1.25 0.08 -8.34
CA LEU A 41 -0.54 0.07 -7.06
C LEU A 41 -0.98 -1.11 -6.19
N PRO A 42 -0.04 -1.72 -5.44
CA PRO A 42 -0.36 -2.82 -4.55
C PRO A 42 -1.25 -2.35 -3.39
N VAL A 43 -2.18 -3.21 -3.00
CA VAL A 43 -3.13 -2.95 -1.92
C VAL A 43 -2.68 -3.68 -0.66
N ALA A 44 -2.72 -2.94 0.45
CA ALA A 44 -2.55 -3.41 1.82
C ALA A 44 -3.91 -3.35 2.53
N LEU A 45 -4.32 -4.40 3.22
CA LEU A 45 -5.60 -4.39 3.95
C LEU A 45 -5.42 -3.93 5.39
N GLN A 46 -6.31 -3.04 5.84
CA GLN A 46 -6.26 -2.42 7.17
C GLN A 46 -6.18 -3.44 8.31
N GLN A 47 -6.82 -4.60 8.17
CA GLN A 47 -6.86 -5.65 9.21
C GLN A 47 -5.47 -6.19 9.59
N TRP A 48 -4.48 -6.05 8.71
CA TRP A 48 -3.09 -6.46 8.93
C TRP A 48 -2.13 -5.29 9.17
N ALA A 49 -2.67 -4.07 9.21
CA ALA A 49 -1.91 -2.86 9.50
C ALA A 49 -2.01 -2.52 10.99
N ARG A 50 -0.87 -2.14 11.58
CA ARG A 50 -0.78 -1.65 12.96
C ARG A 50 -0.24 -0.22 12.92
N PHE A 51 -0.97 0.70 13.53
CA PHE A 51 -0.58 2.11 13.68
C PHE A 51 -0.53 2.47 15.15
N GLY A 52 0.57 3.04 15.65
CA GLY A 52 0.69 3.39 17.06
C GLY A 52 2.03 3.97 17.49
N ALA A 53 2.12 4.31 18.79
CA ALA A 53 3.29 4.92 19.42
C ALA A 53 4.44 3.92 19.55
N GLY A 54 5.12 3.63 18.44
CA GLY A 54 6.32 2.79 18.44
C GLY A 54 6.67 2.23 17.05
N SER A 55 5.67 1.90 16.24
CA SER A 55 5.86 1.53 14.82
C SER A 55 4.55 1.62 14.05
N ASN A 56 4.65 1.95 12.77
CA ASN A 56 3.57 1.76 11.81
C ASN A 56 4.00 0.61 10.89
N SER A 57 3.41 -0.57 11.07
CA SER A 57 3.86 -1.78 10.38
C SER A 57 2.69 -2.52 9.75
N TYR A 58 3.04 -3.33 8.76
CA TYR A 58 2.14 -4.24 8.08
C TYR A 58 2.69 -5.66 8.22
N SER A 59 1.84 -6.61 8.58
CA SER A 59 2.20 -8.02 8.60
C SER A 59 1.00 -8.85 8.19
N ASP A 60 1.09 -9.36 6.97
CA ASP A 60 0.04 -10.11 6.30
C ASP A 60 0.58 -11.52 6.09
N PRO A 61 0.05 -12.52 6.83
CA PRO A 61 0.60 -13.86 6.84
C PRO A 61 0.43 -14.59 5.51
N LEU A 62 -0.19 -13.97 4.49
CA LEU A 62 -0.49 -14.54 3.17
C LEU A 62 -1.40 -15.78 3.18
N THR A 63 -1.64 -16.36 4.36
CA THR A 63 -2.45 -17.54 4.61
C THR A 63 -3.78 -17.10 5.22
N LEU A 64 -4.84 -17.15 4.41
CA LEU A 64 -6.04 -17.78 4.92
C LEU A 64 -5.78 -19.28 4.74
N GLU A 65 -5.25 -19.94 5.78
CA GLU A 65 -5.01 -21.39 5.77
C GLU A 65 -6.25 -22.10 5.18
N GLY A 66 -6.06 -22.73 4.01
CA GLY A 66 -7.07 -23.54 3.35
C GLY A 66 -8.12 -22.83 2.49
N ARG A 67 -8.01 -21.51 2.20
CA ARG A 67 -9.06 -20.79 1.43
C ARG A 67 -8.50 -19.89 0.35
N GLY A 68 -8.33 -20.44 -0.87
CA GLY A 68 -8.45 -19.71 -2.14
C GLY A 68 -7.56 -18.49 -2.38
N ALA A 69 -6.59 -18.17 -1.52
CA ALA A 69 -5.59 -17.15 -1.80
C ALA A 69 -4.61 -17.73 -2.84
N THR A 70 -4.91 -17.49 -4.10
CA THR A 70 -4.01 -17.69 -5.24
C THR A 70 -2.60 -17.27 -4.84
N PRO A 71 -1.54 -18.03 -5.18
CA PRO A 71 -0.16 -17.60 -4.94
C PRO A 71 -0.03 -16.15 -5.38
N ARG A 72 0.34 -15.23 -4.49
CA ARG A 72 0.51 -13.83 -4.88
C ARG A 72 1.53 -13.81 -6.00
N SER A 73 1.11 -13.28 -7.15
CA SER A 73 1.93 -13.37 -8.34
C SER A 73 3.21 -12.54 -8.12
N PRO A 74 4.35 -12.93 -8.72
CA PRO A 74 5.63 -12.21 -8.58
C PRO A 74 5.51 -10.69 -8.80
N GLU A 75 4.56 -10.27 -9.64
CA GLU A 75 4.22 -8.89 -9.94
C GLU A 75 3.78 -8.10 -8.69
N TYR A 76 3.04 -8.69 -7.76
CA TYR A 76 2.63 -8.02 -6.52
C TYR A 76 3.83 -7.74 -5.61
N PHE A 77 4.72 -8.73 -5.46
CA PHE A 77 5.94 -8.55 -4.66
C PHE A 77 6.90 -7.56 -5.31
N SER A 78 6.99 -7.55 -6.63
CA SER A 78 7.76 -6.55 -7.36
C SER A 78 7.21 -5.15 -7.09
N ALA A 79 5.90 -4.95 -7.20
CA ALA A 79 5.26 -3.65 -6.99
C ALA A 79 5.40 -3.14 -5.54
N LEU A 80 5.40 -4.03 -4.55
CA LEU A 80 5.66 -3.63 -3.15
C LEU A 80 7.07 -3.07 -2.97
N ARG A 81 8.06 -3.62 -3.68
CA ARG A 81 9.46 -3.13 -3.61
C ARG A 81 9.64 -1.75 -4.24
N ASP A 82 8.70 -1.31 -5.09
CA ASP A 82 8.66 0.08 -5.58
C ASP A 82 8.29 1.09 -4.48
N GLY A 83 7.88 0.60 -3.30
CA GLY A 83 7.84 1.37 -2.06
C GLY A 83 6.59 2.22 -1.89
N VAL A 84 5.52 1.96 -2.64
CA VAL A 84 4.24 2.69 -2.50
C VAL A 84 3.08 1.70 -2.47
N VAL A 85 2.17 1.88 -1.50
CA VAL A 85 0.98 1.03 -1.32
C VAL A 85 -0.28 1.84 -1.10
N VAL A 86 -1.41 1.27 -1.49
CA VAL A 86 -2.74 1.77 -1.16
C VAL A 86 -3.29 0.99 0.04
N LEU A 87 -3.61 1.68 1.12
CA LEU A 87 -4.27 1.09 2.28
C LEU A 87 -5.79 1.09 2.07
N ALA A 88 -6.41 -0.07 2.21
CA ALA A 88 -7.85 -0.26 2.03
C ALA A 88 -8.50 -0.93 3.24
N ARG A 89 -9.76 -0.60 3.51
CA ARG A 89 -10.61 -1.38 4.42
C ARG A 89 -11.33 -2.46 3.64
N ALA A 90 -11.32 -3.67 4.15
CA ALA A 90 -12.05 -4.80 3.60
C ALA A 90 -12.44 -5.77 4.71
N HIS A 91 -13.42 -6.62 4.43
CA HIS A 91 -13.80 -7.76 5.27
C HIS A 91 -14.02 -9.00 4.42
N VAL A 92 -13.95 -10.16 5.07
CA VAL A 92 -14.27 -11.44 4.44
C VAL A 92 -15.80 -11.59 4.41
N VAL A 93 -16.35 -11.83 3.23
CA VAL A 93 -17.76 -12.19 3.01
C VAL A 93 -17.85 -13.59 2.43
N LYS A 94 -19.06 -14.16 2.45
CA LYS A 94 -19.39 -15.31 1.60
C LYS A 94 -19.81 -14.83 0.22
N ASP A 95 -19.23 -15.41 -0.82
CA ASP A 95 -19.67 -15.19 -2.19
C ASP A 95 -20.94 -16.00 -2.51
N ALA A 96 -21.43 -15.92 -3.75
CA ALA A 96 -22.63 -16.63 -4.20
C ALA A 96 -22.52 -18.17 -4.12
N LYS A 97 -21.31 -18.71 -3.98
CA LYS A 97 -21.01 -20.14 -3.83
C LYS A 97 -20.76 -20.53 -2.37
N GLY A 98 -20.80 -19.58 -1.43
CA GLY A 98 -20.49 -19.81 -0.01
C GLY A 98 -18.99 -19.83 0.30
N GLU A 99 -18.15 -19.43 -0.66
CA GLU A 99 -16.70 -19.33 -0.52
C GLU A 99 -16.31 -17.98 0.10
N ASP A 100 -15.16 -17.93 0.77
CA ASP A 100 -14.69 -16.67 1.36
C ASP A 100 -14.16 -15.75 0.25
N ALA A 101 -14.71 -14.54 0.19
CA ALA A 101 -14.28 -13.49 -0.72
C ALA A 101 -13.95 -12.21 0.06
N ILE A 102 -13.00 -11.43 -0.44
CA ILE A 102 -12.66 -10.13 0.14
C ILE A 102 -13.59 -9.07 -0.44
N LYS A 103 -14.45 -8.50 0.39
CA LYS A 103 -15.27 -7.32 0.04
C LYS A 103 -14.57 -6.05 0.52
N ARG A 104 -14.21 -5.19 -0.42
CA ARG A 104 -13.60 -3.88 -0.13
C ARG A 104 -14.68 -2.90 0.27
N GLU A 105 -14.51 -2.26 1.43
CA GLU A 105 -15.44 -1.27 1.98
C GLU A 105 -15.06 0.16 1.62
N GLY A 106 -13.76 0.42 1.49
CA GLY A 106 -13.27 1.76 1.21
C GLY A 106 -11.76 1.84 1.13
N TRP A 107 -11.30 3.02 0.73
CA TRP A 107 -9.89 3.37 0.58
C TRP A 107 -9.52 4.32 1.70
N ILE A 108 -8.36 4.11 2.32
CA ILE A 108 -7.94 4.88 3.49
C ILE A 108 -6.88 5.89 3.09
N GLY A 109 -5.87 5.47 2.32
CA GLY A 109 -4.83 6.39 1.89
C GLY A 109 -3.74 5.73 1.07
N LEU A 110 -2.87 6.57 0.55
CA LEU A 110 -1.65 6.19 -0.16
C LEU A 110 -0.46 6.36 0.78
N TYR A 111 0.44 5.37 0.83
CA TYR A 111 1.57 5.37 1.75
C TYR A 111 2.86 5.00 1.04
N ARG A 112 3.96 5.64 1.44
CA ARG A 112 5.32 5.13 1.18
C ARG A 112 5.63 4.06 2.21
N VAL A 113 6.26 2.99 1.76
CA VAL A 113 6.68 1.87 2.60
C VAL A 113 8.18 1.59 2.45
N ALA A 114 8.76 0.94 3.45
CA ALA A 114 10.14 0.48 3.46
C ALA A 114 10.27 -0.86 4.17
N ASN A 115 11.49 -1.42 4.17
CA ASN A 115 11.81 -2.69 4.82
C ASN A 115 10.86 -3.81 4.37
N VAL A 116 10.61 -3.87 3.05
CA VAL A 116 9.70 -4.85 2.46
C VAL A 116 10.35 -6.22 2.49
N GLU A 117 9.76 -7.12 3.25
CA GLU A 117 10.14 -8.52 3.36
C GLU A 117 9.00 -9.37 2.79
N ALA A 118 9.34 -10.29 1.90
CA ALA A 118 8.40 -11.24 1.33
C ALA A 118 9.00 -12.65 1.44
N SER A 119 8.23 -13.57 1.96
CA SER A 119 8.61 -14.97 2.15
C SER A 119 7.39 -15.87 1.99
N ASP A 120 7.61 -17.19 2.07
CA ASP A 120 6.51 -18.16 2.08
C ASP A 120 5.57 -17.98 3.29
N ALA A 121 6.05 -17.35 4.37
CA ALA A 121 5.28 -17.13 5.60
C ALA A 121 4.44 -15.84 5.58
N GLY A 122 4.66 -14.95 4.61
CA GLY A 122 4.11 -13.61 4.77
C GLY A 122 4.71 -12.53 3.90
N VAL A 123 4.06 -11.37 3.94
CA VAL A 123 4.67 -10.09 3.58
C VAL A 123 4.61 -9.13 4.75
N SER A 124 5.72 -8.43 4.98
CA SER A 124 5.83 -7.39 5.99
C SER A 124 6.55 -6.16 5.44
N PHE A 125 6.21 -5.01 5.98
CA PHE A 125 6.86 -3.73 5.69
C PHE A 125 6.47 -2.68 6.72
N ASP A 126 7.20 -1.57 6.73
CA ASP A 126 6.89 -0.40 7.54
C ASP A 126 6.20 0.67 6.70
N PHE A 127 5.15 1.28 7.26
CA PHE A 127 4.58 2.51 6.71
C PHE A 127 5.44 3.70 7.12
N VAL A 128 6.10 4.34 6.17
CA VAL A 128 7.06 5.42 6.43
C VAL A 128 6.41 6.79 6.35
N GLU A 129 5.54 6.99 5.35
CA GLU A 129 4.92 8.29 5.09
C GLU A 129 3.52 8.10 4.51
N ARG A 130 2.56 8.92 4.93
CA ARG A 130 1.26 9.02 4.25
C ARG A 130 1.34 10.07 3.16
N LEU A 131 1.17 9.64 1.91
CA LEU A 131 1.26 10.47 0.71
C LEU A 131 -0.08 11.12 0.37
N ALA A 132 -1.20 10.44 0.64
CA ALA A 132 -2.54 10.96 0.38
C ALA A 132 -3.62 10.31 1.26
N THR A 133 -4.77 10.99 1.35
CA THR A 133 -6.03 10.51 1.93
C THR A 133 -7.08 10.45 0.81
N PHE A 134 -7.97 9.47 0.87
CA PHE A 134 -9.10 9.32 -0.03
C PHE A 134 -10.42 9.69 0.64
#